data_AF-A0A2D9JRW4-F1
#
_entry.id   AF-A0A2D9JRW4-F1
#
_cell.length_a   1.000
_cell.length_b   1.000
_cell.length_c   1.000
_cell.angle_alpha   90.00
_cell.angle_beta   90.00
_cell.angle_gamma   90.00
#
_symmetry.space_group_name_H-M   'P 1'
#
loop_
_entity.id
_entity.type
_entity.pdbx_description
1 polymer ?
#
loop_
_entity_poly.entity_id
_entity_poly.type
_entity_poly.pdbx_seq_one_letter_code
_entity_poly.pdbx_strand_id
1 'polypeptide(L)'
;MRAWQACARADGAASSMFKYYGTELNKTKYDLMLEVMGSQSLGWEGDAFADAELSTTRSWLRSRANSIEGGTSEVQLNVIAKRVLGLPD
;
A
#
# COMPACT_ATOMS: atom_id res chain seq x y z
N MET A 1 -15.21 -9.96 -31.69
CA MET A 1 -14.05 -10.15 -30.79
C MET A 1 -13.65 -8.92 -29.95
N ARG A 2 -14.13 -7.69 -30.19
CA ARG A 2 -13.68 -6.49 -29.44
C ARG A 2 -14.37 -6.22 -28.08
N ALA A 3 -15.52 -6.83 -27.81
CA ALA A 3 -16.28 -6.56 -26.57
C ALA A 3 -15.66 -7.16 -25.29
N TRP A 4 -14.96 -8.29 -25.40
CA TRP A 4 -14.35 -8.99 -24.25
C TRP A 4 -13.11 -8.27 -23.68
N GLN A 5 -12.36 -7.54 -24.53
CA GLN A 5 -11.20 -6.76 -24.07
C GLN A 5 -11.57 -5.54 -23.23
N ALA A 6 -12.79 -5.01 -23.40
CA ALA A 6 -13.27 -3.87 -22.62
C ALA A 6 -13.56 -4.25 -21.16
N CYS A 7 -14.24 -5.38 -20.92
CA CYS A 7 -14.48 -5.90 -19.56
C CYS A 7 -13.17 -6.27 -18.86
N ALA A 8 -12.24 -6.95 -19.53
CA ALA A 8 -10.95 -7.30 -18.93
C ALA A 8 -10.10 -6.08 -18.54
N ARG A 9 -10.22 -4.95 -19.27
CA ARG A 9 -9.56 -3.69 -18.90
C ARG A 9 -10.24 -2.97 -17.74
N ALA A 10 -11.57 -3.06 -17.65
CA ALA A 10 -12.33 -2.48 -16.54
C ALA A 10 -12.00 -3.17 -15.21
N ASP A 11 -11.88 -4.52 -15.22
CA ASP A 11 -11.52 -5.31 -14.04
C ASP A 11 -10.10 -4.99 -13.54
N GLY A 12 -9.15 -4.80 -14.46
CA GLY A 12 -7.78 -4.40 -14.12
C GLY A 12 -7.69 -3.01 -13.49
N ALA A 13 -8.49 -2.05 -13.96
CA ALA A 13 -8.50 -0.69 -13.40
C ALA A 13 -9.16 -0.63 -12.01
N ALA A 14 -10.17 -1.45 -11.75
CA ALA A 14 -10.74 -1.59 -10.41
C ALA A 14 -9.74 -2.21 -9.42
N SER A 15 -8.86 -3.11 -9.87
CA SER A 15 -7.78 -3.67 -9.03
C SER A 15 -6.78 -2.62 -8.54
N SER A 16 -6.55 -1.55 -9.31
CA SER A 16 -5.72 -0.41 -8.90
C SER A 16 -6.26 0.30 -7.65
N MET A 17 -7.60 0.34 -7.48
CA MET A 17 -8.21 0.90 -6.27
C MET A 17 -7.86 0.08 -5.03
N PHE A 18 -7.96 -1.25 -5.11
CA PHE A 18 -7.60 -2.13 -4.01
C PHE A 18 -6.12 -2.04 -3.67
N LYS A 19 -5.25 -1.97 -4.67
CA LYS A 19 -3.81 -1.78 -4.45
C LYS A 19 -3.53 -0.48 -3.71
N TYR A 20 -4.07 0.64 -4.21
CA TYR A 20 -3.89 1.95 -3.57
C TYR A 20 -4.41 1.95 -2.13
N TYR A 21 -5.65 1.51 -1.94
CA TYR A 21 -6.27 1.49 -0.61
C TYR A 21 -5.53 0.57 0.37
N GLY A 22 -5.15 -0.65 -0.06
CA GLY A 22 -4.39 -1.58 0.77
C GLY A 22 -3.00 -1.05 1.17
N THR A 23 -2.35 -0.31 0.27
CA THR A 23 -1.10 0.41 0.57
C THR A 23 -1.31 1.45 1.67
N GLU A 24 -2.29 2.34 1.51
CA GLU A 24 -2.53 3.42 2.48
C GLU A 24 -3.00 2.85 3.83
N LEU A 25 -3.87 1.84 3.82
CA LEU A 25 -4.30 1.14 5.03
C LEU A 25 -3.11 0.53 5.79
N ASN A 26 -2.17 -0.12 5.09
CA ASN A 26 -0.99 -0.69 5.73
C ASN A 26 -0.08 0.38 6.35
N LYS A 27 0.13 1.49 5.65
CA LYS A 27 0.91 2.62 6.18
C LYS A 27 0.27 3.16 7.47
N THR A 28 -1.02 3.49 7.43
CA THR A 28 -1.75 4.00 8.60
C THR A 28 -1.77 3.00 9.75
N LYS A 29 -1.98 1.71 9.47
CA LYS A 29 -1.95 0.65 10.48
C LYS A 29 -0.60 0.65 11.22
N TYR A 30 0.52 0.63 10.50
CA TYR A 30 1.83 0.54 11.14
C TYR A 30 2.29 1.86 11.74
N ASP A 31 1.83 3.01 11.23
CA ASP A 31 2.01 4.31 11.90
C ASP A 31 1.32 4.33 13.26
N LEU A 32 0.07 3.85 13.34
CA LEU A 32 -0.64 3.74 14.61
C LEU A 32 0.05 2.77 15.58
N MET A 33 0.55 1.63 15.08
CA MET A 33 1.31 0.68 15.92
C MET A 33 2.58 1.33 16.49
N LEU A 34 3.28 2.14 15.69
CA LEU A 34 4.46 2.88 16.12
C LEU A 34 4.10 3.89 17.22
N GLU A 35 3.02 4.66 17.03
CA GLU A 35 2.55 5.63 18.03
C GLU A 35 2.18 4.98 19.37
N VAL A 36 1.50 3.83 19.34
CA VAL A 36 1.08 3.09 20.54
C VAL A 36 2.28 2.50 21.29
N MET A 37 3.29 2.00 20.58
CA MET A 37 4.46 1.35 21.16
C MET A 37 5.58 2.33 21.55
N GLY A 38 5.56 3.54 20.99
CA GLY A 38 6.60 4.54 21.22
C GLY A 38 7.98 4.03 20.84
N SER A 39 9.00 4.32 21.66
CA SER A 39 10.40 3.98 21.36
C SER A 39 10.68 2.48 21.19
N GLN A 40 9.83 1.60 21.73
CA GLN A 40 9.98 0.15 21.55
C GLN A 40 9.80 -0.30 20.10
N SER A 41 9.02 0.44 19.30
CA SER A 41 8.82 0.17 17.86
C SER A 41 9.94 0.69 16.95
N LEU A 42 11.07 1.10 17.54
CA LEU A 42 12.27 1.53 16.81
C LEU A 42 13.40 0.50 16.88
N GLY A 43 13.17 -0.65 17.52
CA GLY A 43 14.14 -1.75 17.60
C GLY A 43 14.36 -2.45 16.26
N TRP A 44 15.62 -2.76 15.94
CA TRP A 44 16.00 -3.42 14.67
C TRP A 44 16.52 -4.85 14.86
N GLU A 45 17.28 -5.08 15.94
CA GLU A 45 17.87 -6.36 16.33
C GLU A 45 18.25 -6.36 17.82
N GLY A 46 18.68 -7.53 18.31
CA GLY A 46 19.21 -7.73 19.66
C GLY A 46 18.16 -8.11 20.70
N ASP A 47 18.63 -8.62 21.83
CA ASP A 47 17.80 -9.20 22.90
C ASP A 47 17.07 -8.14 23.75
N ALA A 48 17.34 -6.84 23.50
CA ALA A 48 16.69 -5.73 24.17
C ALA A 48 15.24 -5.50 23.69
N PHE A 49 14.84 -6.13 22.58
CA PHE A 49 13.52 -6.01 21.99
C PHE A 49 12.86 -7.38 21.85
N ALA A 50 11.55 -7.43 22.10
CA ALA A 50 10.75 -8.61 21.83
C ALA A 50 10.57 -8.81 20.31
N ASP A 51 10.34 -10.06 19.88
CA ASP A 51 10.09 -10.40 18.47
C ASP A 51 8.95 -9.58 17.85
N ALA A 52 7.91 -9.28 18.63
CA ALA A 52 6.78 -8.46 18.21
C ALA A 52 7.20 -7.00 17.93
N GLU A 53 8.14 -6.46 18.70
CA GLU A 53 8.68 -5.10 18.51
C GLU A 53 9.53 -5.05 17.24
N LEU A 54 10.46 -5.99 17.09
CA LEU A 54 11.32 -6.11 15.91
C LEU A 54 10.51 -6.29 14.62
N SER A 55 9.49 -7.16 14.65
CA SER A 55 8.62 -7.40 13.50
C SER A 55 7.73 -6.19 13.16
N THR A 56 7.30 -5.42 14.16
CA THR A 56 6.54 -4.19 13.95
C THR A 56 7.40 -3.14 13.25
N THR A 57 8.63 -2.89 13.72
CA THR A 57 9.56 -1.96 13.07
C THR A 57 9.81 -2.31 11.60
N ARG A 58 10.07 -3.60 11.34
CA ARG A 58 10.31 -4.10 9.97
C ARG A 58 9.07 -3.95 9.09
N SER A 59 7.90 -4.25 9.63
CA SER A 59 6.63 -4.13 8.90
C SER A 59 6.27 -2.67 8.62
N TRP A 60 6.56 -1.76 9.54
CA TRP A 60 6.41 -0.32 9.34
C TRP A 60 7.27 0.19 8.18
N LEU A 61 8.56 -0.12 8.17
CA LEU A 61 9.45 0.23 7.06
C LEU A 61 8.99 -0.41 5.74
N ARG A 62 8.59 -1.69 5.78
CA ARG A 62 8.07 -2.40 4.61
C ARG A 62 6.81 -1.74 4.06
N SER A 63 5.94 -1.21 4.91
CA SER A 63 4.71 -0.53 4.50
C SER A 63 4.97 0.70 3.62
N ARG A 64 6.12 1.37 3.81
CA ARG A 64 6.53 2.51 2.97
C ARG A 64 6.86 2.09 1.54
N ALA A 65 7.37 0.88 1.35
CA ALA A 65 7.65 0.35 0.01
C ALA A 65 6.37 0.03 -0.78
N ASN A 66 5.25 -0.26 -0.10
CA ASN A 66 3.97 -0.61 -0.73
C ASN A 66 3.44 0.51 -1.66
N SER A 67 3.79 1.78 -1.42
CA SER A 67 3.39 2.91 -2.27
C SER A 67 4.24 3.09 -3.51
N ILE A 68 5.27 2.26 -3.71
CA ILE A 68 6.20 2.33 -4.84
C ILE A 68 6.12 1.06 -5.67
N GLU A 69 6.18 -0.10 -5.02
CA GLU A 69 6.17 -1.40 -5.70
C GLU A 69 4.87 -1.64 -6.48
N GLY A 70 4.98 -2.31 -7.62
CA GLY A 70 3.82 -2.57 -8.50
C GLY A 70 3.20 -1.31 -9.10
N GLY A 71 3.94 -0.21 -9.17
CA GLY A 71 3.50 1.09 -9.68
C GLY A 71 3.16 2.04 -8.53
N THR A 72 3.68 3.27 -8.59
CA THR A 72 3.56 4.21 -7.48
C THR A 72 2.11 4.61 -7.20
N SER A 73 1.83 5.11 -5.99
CA SER A 73 0.50 5.60 -5.62
C SER A 73 -0.02 6.65 -6.62
N GLU A 74 0.82 7.54 -7.12
CA GLU A 74 0.47 8.54 -8.12
C GLU A 74 0.07 7.90 -9.46
N VAL A 75 0.80 6.87 -9.90
CA VAL A 75 0.45 6.14 -11.12
C VAL A 75 -0.88 5.40 -10.95
N GLN A 76 -1.12 4.76 -9.80
CA GLN A 76 -2.38 4.07 -9.53
C GLN A 76 -3.55 5.06 -9.48
N LEU A 77 -3.39 6.21 -8.82
CA LEU A 77 -4.38 7.28 -8.79
C LEU A 77 -4.67 7.81 -10.20
N ASN A 78 -3.66 7.92 -11.06
CA ASN A 78 -3.85 8.31 -12.45
C ASN A 78 -4.64 7.26 -13.25
N VAL A 79 -4.36 5.96 -13.04
CA VAL A 79 -5.16 4.87 -13.64
C VAL A 79 -6.61 4.95 -13.17
N ILE A 80 -6.86 5.16 -11.89
CA ILE A 80 -8.21 5.31 -11.33
C ILE A 80 -8.91 6.52 -11.95
N ALA A 81 -8.26 7.69 -11.97
CA ALA A 81 -8.78 8.91 -12.57
C ALA A 81 -9.23 8.69 -14.02
N LYS A 82 -8.38 8.08 -14.85
CA LYS A 82 -8.62 7.95 -16.29
C LYS A 82 -9.53 6.79 -16.64
N ARG A 83 -9.37 5.65 -15.97
CA ARG A 83 -10.01 4.37 -16.35
C ARG A 83 -11.23 4.01 -15.52
N VAL A 84 -11.36 4.57 -14.32
CA VAL A 84 -12.56 4.39 -13.47
C VAL A 84 -13.44 5.64 -13.52
N LEU A 85 -12.87 6.83 -13.35
CA LEU A 85 -13.63 8.08 -13.31
C LEU A 85 -13.81 8.74 -14.69
N GLY A 86 -13.13 8.24 -15.73
CA GLY A 86 -13.26 8.75 -17.11
C GLY A 86 -12.68 10.15 -17.33
N LEU A 87 -11.73 10.58 -16.49
CA LEU A 87 -11.06 11.87 -16.66
C LEU A 87 -10.15 11.86 -17.92
N PRO A 88 -9.99 13.01 -18.59
CA PRO A 88 -9.13 13.14 -19.78
C PRO A 88 -7.64 12.95 -19.44
N ASP A 89 -6.84 12.78 -20.49
CA ASP A 89 -5.39 12.53 -20.38
C ASP A 89 -4.56 13.75 -19.95
#